data_AF-A0A8A3P3U4-F1
#
_entry.id   AF-A0A8A3P3U4-F1
#
_cell.length_a   1.000
_cell.length_b   1.000
_cell.length_c   1.000
_cell.angle_alpha   90.00
_cell.angle_beta   90.00
_cell.angle_gamma   90.00
#
_symmetry.space_group_name_H-M   'P 1'
#
loop_
_entity.id
_entity.type
_entity.pdbx_description
1 polymer ?
#
loop_
_entity_poly.entity_id
_entity_poly.type
_entity_poly.pdbx_seq_one_letter_code
_entity_poly.pdbx_strand_id
1 'polypeptide(L)'
;MSLLPIERERSPMAYLLDPGTDIPVGERSIRVEDYLNDKIQITADLGNLSSLLDNVELKKRQLDEQLKDAKAKLAEAKRASANHTSSMTQKTQAFDRQQEDLRVRMMMVVSSQTPEEAVRRLEGPMEKLRQVELAQAYVELLKDVDEMTKEARKNLPDSPTEALKPYVRLRKLAMALRAAQESTEGAGIHLVSYVDQTSTQLWAQMVQIMIKEFQDVLKALNWPDLGVEVSREWQTCFGRLLDLQAPEIREAREPLVLLPFAVLVKDLGLKFRYHFMGTTPTSASSNVSSYD
;
A
#
# COMPACT_ATOMS: atom_id res chain seq x y z
N MET A 1 -54.11 15.74 -75.93
CA MET A 1 -53.32 16.81 -75.29
C MET A 1 -51.92 16.27 -75.10
N SER A 2 -51.03 16.64 -76.03
CA SER A 2 -49.63 16.21 -76.11
C SER A 2 -48.80 16.89 -75.04
N LEU A 3 -47.87 16.17 -74.42
CA LEU A 3 -46.72 16.78 -73.74
C LEU A 3 -45.46 16.06 -74.20
N LEU A 4 -44.60 16.86 -74.84
CA LEU A 4 -43.29 16.55 -75.41
C LEU A 4 -42.31 16.08 -74.33
N PRO A 5 -41.32 15.23 -74.66
CA PRO A 5 -40.22 14.93 -73.76
C PRO A 5 -39.23 16.11 -73.73
N ILE A 6 -38.87 16.53 -72.53
CA ILE A 6 -37.84 17.54 -72.29
C ILE A 6 -36.49 16.92 -72.64
N GLU A 7 -35.86 17.43 -73.71
CA GLU A 7 -34.44 17.22 -73.99
C GLU A 7 -33.63 17.80 -72.83
N ARG A 8 -33.05 16.92 -72.00
CA ARG A 8 -32.00 17.32 -71.08
C ARG A 8 -30.75 17.58 -71.90
N GLU A 9 -30.39 18.85 -72.03
CA GLU A 9 -29.05 19.30 -72.41
C GLU A 9 -28.01 18.49 -71.63
N ARG A 10 -27.28 17.62 -72.35
CA ARG A 10 -26.18 16.86 -71.79
C ARG A 10 -25.03 17.83 -71.57
N SER A 11 -24.75 18.08 -70.30
CA SER A 11 -23.64 18.92 -69.85
C SER A 11 -22.30 18.37 -70.43
N PRO A 12 -21.42 19.22 -70.99
CA PRO A 12 -20.17 18.79 -71.63
C PRO A 12 -19.15 18.14 -70.66
N MET A 13 -19.43 18.15 -69.35
CA MET A 13 -18.64 17.50 -68.31
C MET A 13 -18.86 15.98 -68.18
N ALA A 14 -19.92 15.42 -68.79
CA ALA A 14 -20.22 13.99 -68.67
C ALA A 14 -19.20 13.07 -69.38
N TYR A 15 -18.37 13.62 -70.27
CA TYR A 15 -17.46 12.86 -71.13
C TYR A 15 -16.09 12.55 -70.50
N LEU A 16 -15.75 13.16 -69.36
CA LEU A 16 -14.47 12.93 -68.68
C LEU A 16 -14.50 11.77 -67.67
N LEU A 17 -15.66 11.18 -67.41
CA LEU A 17 -15.88 10.20 -66.35
C LEU A 17 -16.00 8.74 -66.83
N ASP A 18 -16.09 8.50 -68.13
CA ASP A 18 -16.20 7.15 -68.68
C ASP A 18 -15.05 6.84 -69.66
N PRO A 19 -14.07 6.01 -69.26
CA PRO A 19 -12.93 5.64 -70.11
C PRO A 19 -13.31 4.72 -71.28
N GLY A 20 -14.60 4.38 -71.44
CA GLY A 20 -15.13 3.56 -72.53
C GLY A 20 -15.84 4.32 -73.67
N THR A 21 -16.12 5.62 -73.53
CA THR A 21 -16.72 6.42 -74.61
C THR A 21 -15.64 6.97 -75.53
N ASP A 22 -15.49 6.35 -76.70
CA ASP A 22 -14.68 6.88 -77.78
C ASP A 22 -15.19 8.26 -78.21
N ILE A 23 -14.29 9.26 -78.24
CA ILE A 23 -14.57 10.61 -78.73
C ILE A 23 -15.19 10.51 -80.14
N PRO A 24 -16.33 11.19 -80.41
CA PRO A 24 -16.97 11.19 -81.72
C PRO A 24 -15.99 11.61 -82.82
N VAL A 25 -15.96 10.85 -83.93
CA VAL A 25 -14.99 11.01 -85.03
C VAL A 25 -14.97 12.44 -85.61
N GLY A 26 -16.10 13.15 -85.57
CA GLY A 26 -16.22 14.53 -86.06
C GLY A 26 -15.42 15.56 -85.25
N GLU A 27 -15.42 15.46 -83.92
CA GLU A 27 -14.65 16.39 -83.06
C GLU A 27 -13.14 16.14 -83.14
N ARG A 28 -12.73 14.90 -83.46
CA ARG A 28 -11.31 14.58 -83.71
C ARG A 28 -10.78 15.29 -84.96
N SER A 29 -11.58 15.35 -86.04
CA SER A 29 -11.17 15.99 -87.30
C SER A 29 -11.04 17.51 -87.15
N ILE A 30 -12.03 18.15 -86.53
CA ILE A 30 -12.09 19.61 -86.39
C ILE A 30 -10.89 20.14 -85.58
N ARG A 31 -10.49 19.46 -84.50
CA ARG A 31 -9.36 19.90 -83.68
C ARG A 31 -8.01 19.71 -84.37
N VAL A 32 -7.91 18.75 -85.28
CA VAL A 32 -6.70 18.54 -86.10
C VAL A 32 -6.62 19.63 -87.16
N GLU A 33 -7.74 19.94 -87.81
CA GLU A 33 -7.83 21.02 -88.80
C GLU A 33 -7.47 22.38 -88.18
N ASP A 34 -8.03 22.72 -87.02
CA ASP A 34 -7.70 23.96 -86.31
C ASP A 34 -6.23 24.03 -85.87
N TYR A 35 -5.66 22.91 -85.40
CA TYR A 35 -4.26 22.86 -84.98
C TYR A 35 -3.29 23.00 -86.16
N LEU A 36 -3.61 22.38 -87.29
CA LEU A 36 -2.81 22.50 -88.51
C LEU A 36 -2.88 23.93 -89.07
N ASN A 37 -4.06 24.55 -89.00
CA ASN A 37 -4.28 25.92 -89.44
C ASN A 37 -3.59 26.96 -88.52
N ASP A 38 -3.49 26.67 -87.22
CA ASP A 38 -2.75 27.51 -86.25
C ASP A 38 -1.22 27.39 -86.42
N LYS A 39 -0.69 26.24 -86.85
CA LYS A 39 0.76 25.98 -86.93
C LYS A 39 1.37 26.19 -88.31
N ILE A 40 0.55 26.30 -89.36
CA ILE A 40 1.00 26.52 -90.75
C ILE A 40 0.25 27.74 -91.28
N GLN A 41 0.77 28.95 -91.02
CA GLN A 41 0.11 30.20 -91.43
C GLN A 41 0.76 30.84 -92.66
N ILE A 42 2.04 30.58 -92.92
CA ILE A 42 2.80 31.19 -94.02
C ILE A 42 3.62 30.11 -94.76
N THR A 43 3.89 30.30 -96.06
CA THR A 43 4.66 29.36 -96.89
C THR A 43 6.08 29.06 -96.40
N ALA A 44 6.67 29.91 -95.55
CA ALA A 44 7.95 29.67 -94.89
C ALA A 44 7.87 28.62 -93.76
N ASP A 45 6.70 28.42 -93.16
CA ASP A 45 6.47 27.46 -92.07
C ASP A 45 6.47 26.00 -92.56
N LEU A 46 6.30 25.80 -93.87
CA LEU A 46 6.45 24.50 -94.53
C LEU A 46 7.87 23.92 -94.35
N GLY A 47 8.88 24.76 -94.10
CA GLY A 47 10.23 24.32 -93.74
C GLY A 47 10.34 23.69 -92.34
N ASN A 48 9.41 23.99 -91.44
CA ASN A 48 9.35 23.46 -90.06
C ASN A 48 8.42 22.23 -89.93
N LEU A 49 7.81 21.78 -91.03
CA LEU A 49 6.84 20.69 -91.05
C LEU A 49 7.42 19.36 -90.51
N SER A 50 8.69 19.07 -90.81
CA SER A 50 9.39 17.90 -90.27
C SER A 50 9.49 17.97 -88.74
N SER A 51 9.90 19.12 -88.19
CA SER A 51 10.00 19.31 -86.74
C SER A 51 8.64 19.26 -86.03
N LEU A 52 7.57 19.69 -86.70
CA LEU A 52 6.20 19.60 -86.16
C LEU A 52 5.72 18.14 -86.14
N LEU A 53 6.00 17.39 -87.21
CA LEU A 53 5.70 15.97 -87.32
C LEU A 53 6.46 15.16 -86.27
N ASP A 54 7.76 15.41 -86.10
CA ASP A 54 8.61 14.79 -85.08
C ASP A 54 8.08 15.07 -83.67
N ASN A 55 7.62 16.29 -83.40
CA ASN A 55 7.02 16.67 -82.11
C ASN A 55 5.66 16.00 -81.87
N VAL A 56 4.82 15.89 -82.89
CA VAL A 56 3.53 15.19 -82.78
C VAL A 56 3.76 13.69 -82.56
N GLU A 57 4.74 13.10 -83.24
CA GLU A 57 5.09 11.70 -83.08
C GLU A 57 5.69 11.42 -81.70
N LEU A 58 6.55 12.31 -81.19
CA LEU A 58 7.07 12.26 -79.83
C LEU A 58 5.95 12.35 -78.78
N LYS A 59 5.03 13.32 -78.94
CA LYS A 59 3.88 13.48 -78.04
C LYS A 59 2.94 12.28 -78.09
N LYS A 60 2.72 11.69 -79.27
CA LYS A 60 1.92 10.47 -79.43
C LYS A 60 2.57 9.29 -78.68
N ARG A 61 3.87 9.07 -78.85
CA ARG A 61 4.59 8.02 -78.11
C ARG A 61 4.50 8.22 -76.60
N GLN A 62 4.67 9.45 -76.11
CA GLN A 62 4.54 9.78 -74.70
C GLN A 62 3.12 9.52 -74.16
N LEU A 63 2.08 9.91 -74.91
CA LEU A 63 0.69 9.65 -74.55
C LEU A 63 0.36 8.16 -74.55
N ASP A 64 0.86 7.41 -75.53
CA ASP A 64 0.68 5.96 -75.60
C ASP A 64 1.34 5.26 -74.40
N GLU A 65 2.54 5.71 -74.00
CA GLU A 65 3.26 5.20 -72.84
C GLU A 65 2.55 5.55 -71.53
N GLN A 66 2.08 6.79 -71.38
CA GLN A 66 1.28 7.23 -70.22
C GLN A 66 -0.05 6.47 -70.13
N LEU A 67 -0.71 6.20 -71.25
CA LEU A 67 -1.97 5.47 -71.28
C LEU A 67 -1.75 4.00 -70.93
N LYS A 68 -0.64 3.40 -71.38
CA LYS A 68 -0.23 2.05 -70.98
C LYS A 68 0.06 1.96 -69.48
N ASP A 69 0.81 2.91 -68.94
CA ASP A 69 1.14 2.99 -67.51
C ASP A 69 -0.11 3.23 -66.65
N ALA A 70 -0.99 4.15 -67.06
CA ALA A 70 -2.25 4.41 -66.38
C ALA A 70 -3.18 3.18 -66.36
N LYS A 71 -3.26 2.43 -67.48
CA LYS A 71 -4.02 1.18 -67.53
C LYS A 71 -3.42 0.11 -66.61
N ALA A 72 -2.10 -0.01 -66.55
CA ALA A 72 -1.41 -0.93 -65.65
C ALA A 72 -1.67 -0.58 -64.18
N LYS A 73 -1.49 0.69 -63.81
CA LYS A 73 -1.76 1.20 -62.46
C LYS A 73 -3.21 1.05 -62.03
N LEU A 74 -4.17 1.27 -62.95
CA LEU A 74 -5.59 1.05 -62.69
C LEU A 74 -5.88 -0.44 -62.42
N ALA A 75 -5.30 -1.34 -63.22
CA ALA A 75 -5.48 -2.78 -63.03
C ALA A 75 -4.88 -3.26 -61.70
N GLU A 76 -3.71 -2.73 -61.32
CA GLU A 76 -3.08 -2.99 -60.04
C GLU A 76 -3.92 -2.46 -58.87
N ALA A 77 -4.39 -1.21 -58.94
CA ALA A 77 -5.26 -0.61 -57.92
C ALA A 77 -6.57 -1.40 -57.75
N LYS A 78 -7.18 -1.87 -58.85
CA LYS A 78 -8.38 -2.73 -58.79
C LYS A 78 -8.10 -4.05 -58.08
N ARG A 79 -6.98 -4.71 -58.40
CA ARG A 79 -6.57 -5.96 -57.71
C ARG A 79 -6.26 -5.74 -56.24
N ALA A 80 -5.51 -4.69 -55.91
CA ALA A 80 -5.19 -4.33 -54.54
C ALA A 80 -6.46 -4.03 -53.73
N SER A 81 -7.41 -3.28 -54.29
CA SER A 81 -8.70 -3.00 -53.65
C SER A 81 -9.54 -4.26 -53.42
N ALA A 82 -9.60 -5.17 -54.40
CA ALA A 82 -10.31 -6.43 -54.26
C ALA A 82 -9.70 -7.32 -53.16
N ASN A 83 -8.37 -7.44 -53.14
CA ASN A 83 -7.64 -8.19 -52.12
C ASN A 83 -7.78 -7.56 -50.73
N HIS A 84 -7.77 -6.23 -50.62
CA HIS A 84 -7.97 -5.56 -49.36
C HIS A 84 -9.38 -5.85 -48.80
N THR A 85 -10.40 -5.72 -49.65
CA THR A 85 -11.80 -5.98 -49.29
C THR A 85 -12.01 -7.42 -48.84
N SER A 86 -11.43 -8.40 -49.54
CA SER A 86 -11.52 -9.81 -49.15
C SER A 86 -10.82 -10.08 -47.81
N SER A 87 -9.62 -9.51 -47.59
CA SER A 87 -8.92 -9.67 -46.30
C SER A 87 -9.67 -9.01 -45.14
N MET A 88 -10.30 -7.86 -45.37
CA MET A 88 -11.08 -7.14 -44.37
C MET A 88 -12.33 -7.93 -43.98
N THR A 89 -12.99 -8.53 -44.96
CA THR A 89 -14.16 -9.38 -44.74
C THR A 89 -13.79 -10.62 -43.91
N GLN A 90 -12.66 -11.27 -44.23
CA GLN A 90 -12.17 -12.41 -43.45
C GLN A 90 -11.83 -12.03 -42.00
N LYS A 91 -11.15 -10.89 -41.80
CA LYS A 91 -10.83 -10.37 -40.46
C LYS A 91 -12.09 -10.06 -39.65
N THR A 92 -13.09 -9.47 -40.29
CA THR A 92 -14.38 -9.16 -39.64
C THR A 92 -15.08 -10.44 -39.19
N GLN A 93 -15.18 -11.44 -40.08
CA GLN A 93 -15.76 -12.75 -39.71
C GLN A 93 -14.99 -13.46 -38.59
N ALA A 94 -13.66 -13.38 -38.58
CA ALA A 94 -12.85 -13.94 -37.52
C ALA A 94 -13.10 -13.23 -36.17
N PHE A 95 -13.22 -11.91 -36.20
CA PHE A 95 -13.55 -11.10 -35.02
C PHE A 95 -14.95 -11.44 -34.47
N ASP A 96 -15.96 -11.53 -35.34
CA ASP A 96 -17.33 -11.88 -34.94
C ASP A 96 -17.39 -13.26 -34.26
N ARG A 97 -16.63 -14.23 -34.78
CA ARG A 97 -16.51 -15.57 -34.17
C ARG A 97 -15.85 -15.52 -32.79
N GLN A 98 -14.79 -14.73 -32.63
CA GLN A 98 -14.13 -14.56 -31.34
C GLN A 98 -15.06 -13.88 -30.33
N GLN A 99 -15.83 -12.88 -30.77
CA GLN A 99 -16.77 -12.19 -29.91
C GLN A 99 -17.87 -13.13 -29.40
N GLU A 100 -18.42 -13.99 -30.26
CA GLU A 100 -19.44 -14.95 -29.81
C GLU A 100 -18.87 -16.04 -28.89
N ASP A 101 -17.67 -16.56 -29.15
CA ASP A 101 -17.00 -17.50 -28.24
C ASP A 101 -16.75 -16.87 -26.86
N LEU A 102 -16.29 -15.61 -26.82
CA LEU A 102 -16.14 -14.86 -25.56
C LEU A 102 -17.49 -14.67 -24.87
N ARG A 103 -18.54 -14.30 -25.61
CA ARG A 103 -19.87 -14.11 -25.06
C ARG A 103 -20.43 -15.41 -24.45
N VAL A 104 -20.25 -16.53 -25.12
CA VAL A 104 -20.66 -17.86 -24.64
C VAL A 104 -19.89 -18.25 -23.38
N ARG A 105 -18.57 -18.04 -23.34
CA ARG A 105 -17.77 -18.30 -22.13
C ARG A 105 -18.16 -17.40 -20.97
N MET A 106 -18.37 -16.11 -21.21
CA MET A 106 -18.80 -15.17 -20.18
C MET A 106 -20.17 -15.55 -19.64
N MET A 107 -21.11 -15.97 -20.51
CA MET A 107 -22.42 -16.45 -20.08
C MET A 107 -22.32 -17.75 -19.29
N MET A 108 -21.44 -18.68 -19.65
CA MET A 108 -21.18 -19.88 -18.85
C MET A 108 -20.60 -19.54 -17.48
N VAL A 109 -19.63 -18.64 -17.38
CA VAL A 109 -19.03 -18.20 -16.11
C VAL A 109 -20.05 -17.49 -15.21
N VAL A 110 -20.87 -16.61 -15.78
CA VAL A 110 -21.90 -15.87 -15.03
C VAL A 110 -23.09 -16.77 -14.64
N SER A 111 -23.46 -17.76 -15.46
CA SER A 111 -24.55 -18.69 -15.14
C SER A 111 -24.10 -19.86 -14.26
N SER A 112 -22.82 -20.19 -14.26
CA SER A 112 -22.24 -21.12 -13.30
C SER A 112 -22.16 -20.41 -11.95
N GLN A 113 -23.07 -20.73 -11.03
CA GLN A 113 -23.00 -20.31 -9.62
C GLN A 113 -21.77 -20.89 -8.89
N THR A 114 -20.91 -21.65 -9.58
CA THR A 114 -19.78 -22.38 -9.01
C THR A 114 -18.72 -21.51 -8.33
N PRO A 115 -18.34 -20.30 -8.82
CA PRO A 115 -17.39 -19.46 -8.11
C PRO A 115 -18.00 -18.84 -6.85
N GLU A 116 -19.24 -18.35 -6.94
CA GLU A 116 -19.94 -17.72 -5.82
C GLU A 116 -20.32 -18.74 -4.73
N GLU A 117 -20.74 -19.95 -5.11
CA GLU A 117 -20.96 -21.05 -4.17
C GLU A 117 -19.66 -21.53 -3.53
N ALA A 118 -18.53 -21.55 -4.26
CA ALA A 118 -17.23 -21.89 -3.70
C ALA A 118 -16.79 -20.85 -2.65
N VAL A 119 -16.96 -19.56 -2.94
CA VAL A 119 -16.67 -18.47 -1.98
C VAL A 119 -17.56 -18.60 -0.74
N ARG A 120 -18.89 -18.75 -0.91
CA ARG A 120 -19.81 -18.94 0.22
C ARG A 120 -19.51 -20.18 1.07
N ARG A 121 -19.06 -21.27 0.45
CA ARG A 121 -18.64 -22.50 1.17
C ARG A 121 -17.35 -22.28 1.97
N LEU A 122 -16.47 -21.38 1.53
CA LEU A 122 -15.18 -21.09 2.17
C LEU A 122 -15.26 -19.98 3.22
N GLU A 123 -16.20 -19.04 3.11
CA GLU A 123 -16.38 -17.93 4.07
C GLU A 123 -16.53 -18.43 5.52
N GLY A 124 -17.40 -19.41 5.77
CA GLY A 124 -17.61 -19.97 7.11
C GLY A 124 -16.36 -20.61 7.71
N PRO A 125 -15.67 -21.53 7.01
CA PRO A 125 -14.38 -22.07 7.43
C PRO A 125 -13.28 -21.02 7.60
N MET A 126 -13.20 -20.01 6.71
CA MET A 126 -12.21 -18.94 6.81
C MET A 126 -12.42 -18.07 8.04
N GLU A 127 -13.65 -17.73 8.38
CA GLU A 127 -13.95 -16.97 9.61
C GLU A 127 -13.62 -17.80 10.86
N LYS A 128 -13.91 -19.10 10.85
CA LYS A 128 -13.49 -20.00 11.94
C LYS A 128 -11.96 -20.07 12.07
N LEU A 129 -11.25 -20.17 10.94
CA LEU A 129 -9.78 -20.16 10.93
C LEU A 129 -9.25 -18.85 11.53
N ARG A 130 -9.80 -17.70 11.11
CA ARG A 130 -9.45 -16.38 11.64
C ARG A 130 -9.68 -16.29 13.16
N GLN A 131 -10.79 -16.85 13.66
CA GLN A 131 -11.06 -16.89 15.10
C GLN A 131 -10.06 -17.77 15.86
N VAL A 132 -9.66 -18.91 15.28
CA VAL A 132 -8.64 -19.79 15.86
C VAL A 132 -7.27 -19.12 15.87
N GLU A 133 -6.87 -18.45 14.79
CA GLU A 133 -5.62 -17.69 14.71
C GLU A 133 -5.59 -16.56 15.75
N LEU A 134 -6.71 -15.83 15.92
CA LEU A 134 -6.82 -14.80 16.93
C LEU A 134 -6.72 -15.37 18.36
N ALA A 135 -7.38 -16.51 18.62
CA ALA A 135 -7.29 -17.19 19.90
C ALA A 135 -5.86 -17.71 20.18
N GLN A 136 -5.19 -18.23 19.18
CA GLN A 136 -3.79 -18.66 19.30
C GLN A 136 -2.89 -17.47 19.64
N ALA A 137 -2.98 -16.37 18.88
CA ALA A 137 -2.18 -15.16 19.14
C ALA A 137 -2.44 -14.59 20.54
N TYR A 138 -3.70 -14.64 21.01
CA TYR A 138 -4.05 -14.25 22.37
C TYR A 138 -3.36 -15.12 23.44
N VAL A 139 -3.37 -16.44 23.26
CA VAL A 139 -2.73 -17.38 24.18
C VAL A 139 -1.21 -17.24 24.17
N GLU A 140 -0.60 -17.04 23.01
CA GLU A 140 0.84 -16.79 22.88
C GLU A 140 1.24 -15.53 23.65
N LEU A 141 0.46 -14.46 23.53
CA LEU A 141 0.74 -13.23 24.27
C LEU A 141 0.61 -13.42 25.79
N LEU A 142 -0.40 -14.17 26.26
CA LEU A 142 -0.52 -14.50 27.69
C LEU A 142 0.67 -15.30 28.20
N LYS A 143 1.17 -16.23 27.38
CA LYS A 143 2.36 -17.01 27.69
C LYS A 143 3.60 -16.12 27.79
N ASP A 144 3.80 -15.20 26.84
CA ASP A 144 4.92 -14.27 26.86
C ASP A 144 4.91 -13.39 28.12
N VAL A 145 3.73 -12.90 28.52
CA VAL A 145 3.55 -12.11 29.75
C VAL A 145 3.91 -12.92 31.00
N ASP A 146 3.50 -14.19 31.07
CA ASP A 146 3.84 -15.09 32.17
C ASP A 146 5.35 -15.41 32.20
N GLU A 147 5.96 -15.64 31.04
CA GLU A 147 7.41 -15.86 30.92
C GLU A 147 8.22 -14.63 31.37
N MET A 148 7.84 -13.42 30.94
CA MET A 148 8.48 -12.18 31.41
C MET A 148 8.35 -12.03 32.93
N THR A 149 7.19 -12.37 33.50
CA THR A 149 6.95 -12.31 34.95
C THR A 149 7.83 -13.31 35.69
N LYS A 150 7.98 -14.54 35.17
CA LYS A 150 8.84 -15.58 35.74
C LYS A 150 10.33 -15.21 35.64
N GLU A 151 10.75 -14.68 34.49
CA GLU A 151 12.13 -14.22 34.27
C GLU A 151 12.51 -13.10 35.26
N ALA A 152 11.62 -12.12 35.44
CA ALA A 152 11.81 -11.04 36.41
C ALA A 152 11.99 -11.58 37.84
N ARG A 153 11.15 -12.51 38.26
CA ARG A 153 11.23 -13.13 39.60
C ARG A 153 12.49 -13.96 39.79
N LYS A 154 12.92 -14.70 38.76
CA LYS A 154 14.10 -15.58 38.84
C LYS A 154 15.38 -14.79 39.12
N ASN A 155 15.46 -13.56 38.64
CA ASN A 155 16.61 -12.69 38.84
C ASN A 155 16.59 -11.97 40.21
N LEU A 156 15.53 -12.11 41.00
CA LEU A 156 15.44 -11.52 42.33
C LEU A 156 15.72 -12.55 43.43
N PRO A 157 16.41 -12.17 44.51
CA PRO A 157 16.93 -10.82 44.80
C PRO A 157 18.31 -10.52 44.19
N ASP A 158 18.96 -11.51 43.60
CA ASP A 158 20.41 -11.45 43.33
C ASP A 158 20.85 -10.37 42.32
N SER A 159 20.01 -10.07 41.33
CA SER A 159 20.31 -9.14 40.24
C SER A 159 19.09 -8.26 39.89
N PRO A 160 18.86 -7.18 40.66
CA PRO A 160 17.72 -6.28 40.45
C PRO A 160 17.71 -5.62 39.06
N THR A 161 18.88 -5.29 38.53
CA THR A 161 19.05 -4.72 37.18
C THR A 161 18.63 -5.68 36.08
N GLU A 162 18.89 -6.97 36.24
CA GLU A 162 18.44 -8.01 35.32
C GLU A 162 16.94 -8.28 35.45
N ALA A 163 16.37 -8.17 36.65
CA ALA A 163 14.93 -8.27 36.87
C ALA A 163 14.14 -7.09 36.26
N LEU A 164 14.74 -5.91 36.18
CA LEU A 164 14.14 -4.73 35.54
C LEU A 164 13.96 -4.90 34.02
N LYS A 165 14.83 -5.67 33.34
CA LYS A 165 14.74 -5.85 31.87
C LYS A 165 13.39 -6.44 31.41
N PRO A 166 12.95 -7.61 31.92
CA PRO A 166 11.63 -8.16 31.55
C PRO A 166 10.48 -7.28 32.04
N TYR A 167 10.60 -6.63 33.20
CA TYR A 167 9.58 -5.68 33.67
C TYR A 167 9.39 -4.49 32.71
N VAL A 168 10.48 -3.88 32.23
CA VAL A 168 10.43 -2.78 31.27
C VAL A 168 9.81 -3.23 29.94
N ARG A 169 10.11 -4.45 29.48
CA ARG A 169 9.47 -5.03 28.29
C ARG A 169 7.96 -5.20 28.49
N LEU A 170 7.54 -5.76 29.62
CA LEU A 170 6.13 -5.93 29.97
C LEU A 170 5.40 -4.57 30.04
N ARG A 171 6.03 -3.55 30.61
CA ARG A 171 5.45 -2.20 30.70
C ARG A 171 5.32 -1.53 29.34
N LYS A 172 6.32 -1.67 28.46
CA LYS A 172 6.24 -1.21 27.06
C LYS A 172 5.11 -1.90 26.31
N LEU A 173 4.94 -3.21 26.51
CA LEU A 173 3.84 -3.97 25.93
C LEU A 173 2.48 -3.45 26.42
N ALA A 174 2.32 -3.24 27.72
CA ALA A 174 1.10 -2.67 28.30
C ALA A 174 0.74 -1.31 27.68
N MET A 175 1.73 -0.43 27.49
CA MET A 175 1.54 0.87 26.85
C MET A 175 1.14 0.74 25.37
N ALA A 176 1.81 -0.14 24.62
CA ALA A 176 1.49 -0.37 23.21
C ALA A 176 0.07 -0.94 23.03
N LEU A 177 -0.33 -1.89 23.87
CA LEU A 177 -1.69 -2.45 23.86
C LEU A 177 -2.74 -1.39 24.19
N ARG A 178 -2.47 -0.51 25.17
CA ARG A 178 -3.37 0.59 25.52
C ARG A 178 -3.55 1.57 24.37
N ALA A 179 -2.46 1.95 23.69
CA ALA A 179 -2.52 2.85 22.53
C ALA A 179 -3.30 2.23 21.36
N ALA A 180 -3.17 0.92 21.13
CA ALA A 180 -3.93 0.21 20.09
C ALA A 180 -5.42 0.02 20.44
N GLN A 181 -5.77 0.04 21.72
CA GLN A 181 -7.16 -0.11 22.18
C GLN A 181 -8.01 1.13 21.87
N GLU A 182 -7.43 2.34 21.93
CA GLU A 182 -8.15 3.59 21.62
C GLU A 182 -8.71 3.62 20.19
N SER A 183 -8.15 2.80 19.29
CA SER A 183 -8.60 2.63 17.90
C SER A 183 -9.62 1.50 17.66
N THR A 184 -9.99 0.68 18.67
CA THR A 184 -10.80 -0.53 18.43
C THR A 184 -11.74 -0.86 19.60
N GLU A 185 -13.06 -0.79 19.40
CA GLU A 185 -14.06 -1.29 20.36
C GLU A 185 -14.07 -2.85 20.36
N GLY A 186 -13.86 -3.48 21.52
CA GLY A 186 -14.04 -4.93 21.67
C GLY A 186 -13.16 -5.63 22.71
N ALA A 187 -13.03 -6.95 22.58
CA ALA A 187 -12.38 -7.89 23.50
C ALA A 187 -10.91 -7.55 23.88
N GLY A 188 -10.26 -6.63 23.16
CA GLY A 188 -8.94 -6.11 23.51
C GLY A 188 -8.88 -5.43 24.90
N ILE A 189 -10.02 -4.94 25.42
CA ILE A 189 -10.10 -4.31 26.75
C ILE A 189 -9.60 -5.25 27.85
N HIS A 190 -10.01 -6.53 27.83
CA HIS A 190 -9.65 -7.49 28.86
C HIS A 190 -8.16 -7.83 28.84
N LEU A 191 -7.59 -7.94 27.64
CA LEU A 191 -6.16 -8.20 27.47
C LEU A 191 -5.31 -7.04 28.01
N VAL A 192 -5.68 -5.81 27.64
CA VAL A 192 -4.97 -4.61 28.10
C VAL A 192 -5.03 -4.52 29.62
N SER A 193 -6.23 -4.69 30.19
CA SER A 193 -6.41 -4.69 31.65
C SER A 193 -5.57 -5.77 32.33
N TYR A 194 -5.51 -6.98 31.78
CA TYR A 194 -4.73 -8.07 32.34
C TYR A 194 -3.23 -7.77 32.33
N VAL A 195 -2.69 -7.29 31.21
CA VAL A 195 -1.26 -6.99 31.08
C VAL A 195 -0.86 -5.81 31.99
N ASP A 196 -1.70 -4.78 32.08
CA ASP A 196 -1.49 -3.61 32.94
C ASP A 196 -1.51 -3.99 34.44
N GLN A 197 -2.49 -4.80 34.84
CA GLN A 197 -2.60 -5.32 36.19
C GLN A 197 -1.41 -6.23 36.53
N THR A 198 -1.01 -7.10 35.61
CA THR A 198 0.15 -8.00 35.79
C THR A 198 1.44 -7.21 35.94
N SER A 199 1.64 -6.15 35.13
CA SER A 199 2.80 -5.26 35.25
C SER A 199 2.85 -4.57 36.62
N THR A 200 1.71 -4.03 37.07
CA THR A 200 1.60 -3.35 38.37
C THR A 200 1.85 -4.33 39.54
N GLN A 201 1.28 -5.53 39.46
CA GLN A 201 1.49 -6.58 40.47
C GLN A 201 2.94 -7.04 40.51
N LEU A 202 3.57 -7.23 39.35
CA LEU A 202 4.98 -7.62 39.26
C LEU A 202 5.86 -6.56 39.93
N TRP A 203 5.67 -5.27 39.63
CA TRP A 203 6.42 -4.20 40.29
C TRP A 203 6.28 -4.26 41.82
N ALA A 204 5.06 -4.34 42.33
CA ALA A 204 4.80 -4.40 43.76
C ALA A 204 5.48 -5.61 44.42
N GLN A 205 5.49 -6.76 43.75
CA GLN A 205 6.15 -7.97 44.24
C GLN A 205 7.67 -7.86 44.20
N MET A 206 8.24 -7.29 43.14
CA MET A 206 9.68 -7.04 43.04
C MET A 206 10.15 -6.17 44.21
N VAL A 207 9.46 -5.05 44.45
CA VAL A 207 9.72 -4.15 45.58
C VAL A 207 9.56 -4.88 46.92
N GLN A 208 8.49 -5.66 47.10
CA GLN A 208 8.24 -6.38 48.35
C GLN A 208 9.33 -7.42 48.66
N ILE A 209 9.79 -8.18 47.66
CA ILE A 209 10.87 -9.18 47.83
C ILE A 209 12.15 -8.49 48.31
N MET A 210 12.54 -7.40 47.65
CA MET A 210 13.76 -6.66 47.99
C MET A 210 13.67 -5.95 49.34
N ILE A 211 12.52 -5.36 49.66
CA ILE A 211 12.28 -4.75 50.98
C ILE A 211 12.37 -5.80 52.08
N LYS A 212 11.81 -6.99 51.85
CA LYS A 212 11.85 -8.07 52.84
C LYS A 212 13.28 -8.55 53.09
N GLU A 213 14.07 -8.75 52.04
CA GLU A 213 15.49 -9.11 52.15
C GLU A 213 16.24 -8.09 53.02
N PHE A 214 16.05 -6.79 52.74
CA PHE A 214 16.71 -5.75 53.52
C PHE A 214 16.21 -5.68 54.98
N GLN A 215 14.91 -5.86 55.22
CA GLN A 215 14.35 -5.92 56.57
C GLN A 215 14.92 -7.08 57.39
N ASP A 216 15.16 -8.24 56.77
CA ASP A 216 15.71 -9.40 57.46
C ASP A 216 17.19 -9.16 57.82
N VAL A 217 17.96 -8.46 56.97
CA VAL A 217 19.31 -7.98 57.31
C VAL A 217 19.28 -6.96 58.45
N LEU A 218 18.35 -6.00 58.44
CA LEU A 218 18.23 -4.99 59.51
C LEU A 218 17.88 -5.63 60.85
N LYS A 219 17.00 -6.65 60.88
CA LYS A 219 16.69 -7.41 62.09
C LYS A 219 17.91 -8.16 62.61
N ALA A 220 18.70 -8.78 61.73
CA ALA A 220 19.93 -9.48 62.13
C ALA A 220 20.97 -8.53 62.75
N LEU A 221 20.98 -7.27 62.30
CA LEU A 221 21.84 -6.20 62.84
C LEU A 221 21.25 -5.50 64.07
N ASN A 222 20.09 -5.93 64.60
CA ASN A 222 19.38 -5.22 65.67
C ASN A 222 19.21 -3.72 65.39
N TRP A 223 19.01 -3.34 64.12
CA TRP A 223 18.72 -1.96 63.75
C TRP A 223 17.46 -1.48 64.50
N PRO A 224 17.41 -0.22 65.00
CA PRO A 224 18.35 0.89 64.84
C PRO A 224 19.35 1.11 66.01
N ASP A 225 19.90 0.07 66.63
CA ASP A 225 20.84 0.26 67.73
C ASP A 225 22.20 0.81 67.25
N LEU A 226 22.62 1.96 67.79
CA LEU A 226 23.75 2.79 67.33
C LEU A 226 25.15 2.16 67.52
N GLY A 227 25.23 1.01 68.19
CA GLY A 227 26.50 0.33 68.49
C GLY A 227 26.94 -0.72 67.46
N VAL A 228 26.20 -0.88 66.36
CA VAL A 228 26.41 -1.96 65.39
C VAL A 228 27.14 -1.44 64.15
N GLU A 229 28.25 -2.10 63.78
CA GLU A 229 28.95 -1.79 62.55
C GLU A 229 28.13 -2.22 61.33
N VAL A 230 28.11 -1.36 60.31
CA VAL A 230 27.38 -1.63 59.06
C VAL A 230 28.04 -2.79 58.31
N SER A 231 27.33 -3.90 58.18
CA SER A 231 27.84 -5.08 57.50
C SER A 231 27.90 -4.91 55.97
N ARG A 232 28.69 -5.74 55.30
CA ARG A 232 28.76 -5.76 53.83
C ARG A 232 27.42 -6.18 53.20
N GLU A 233 26.68 -7.07 53.86
CA GLU A 233 25.34 -7.49 53.43
C GLU A 233 24.36 -6.32 53.45
N TRP A 234 24.45 -5.45 54.45
CA TRP A 234 23.64 -4.22 54.52
C TRP A 234 23.91 -3.31 53.32
N GLN A 235 25.18 -3.04 53.01
CA GLN A 235 25.56 -2.18 51.88
C GLN A 235 25.09 -2.78 50.55
N THR A 236 25.16 -4.10 50.41
CA THR A 236 24.72 -4.83 49.22
C THR A 236 23.20 -4.71 49.03
N CYS A 237 22.42 -4.98 50.07
CA CYS A 237 20.95 -4.88 50.01
C CYS A 237 20.49 -3.44 49.78
N PHE A 238 21.16 -2.46 50.41
CA PHE A 238 20.91 -1.05 50.20
C PHE A 238 21.16 -0.65 48.74
N GLY A 239 22.31 -1.04 48.18
CA GLY A 239 22.66 -0.80 46.78
C GLY A 239 21.67 -1.44 45.82
N ARG A 240 21.29 -2.70 46.05
CA ARG A 240 20.30 -3.43 45.25
C ARG A 240 18.92 -2.76 45.21
N LEU A 241 18.48 -2.19 46.33
CA LEU A 241 17.23 -1.42 46.39
C LEU A 241 17.32 -0.12 45.58
N LEU A 242 18.48 0.55 45.59
CA LEU A 242 18.73 1.71 44.72
C LEU A 242 18.79 1.31 43.25
N ASP A 243 19.40 0.17 42.92
CA ASP A 243 19.45 -0.35 41.56
C ASP A 243 18.05 -0.66 41.01
N LEU A 244 17.17 -1.22 41.85
CA LEU A 244 15.77 -1.44 41.51
C LEU A 244 15.04 -0.11 41.20
N GLN A 245 15.33 0.93 41.99
CA GLN A 245 14.73 2.26 41.85
C GLN A 245 15.45 3.16 40.84
N ALA A 246 16.57 2.71 40.25
CA ALA A 246 17.41 3.52 39.37
C ALA A 246 16.64 4.18 38.20
N PRO A 247 15.65 3.54 37.55
CA PRO A 247 14.82 4.21 36.55
C PRO A 247 14.05 5.41 37.10
N GLU A 248 13.41 5.26 38.26
CA GLU A 248 12.62 6.34 38.89
C GLU A 248 13.52 7.50 39.34
N ILE A 249 14.70 7.19 39.88
CA ILE A 249 15.67 8.20 40.33
C ILE A 249 16.15 9.05 39.14
N ARG A 250 16.37 8.43 37.97
CA ARG A 250 16.83 9.13 36.76
C ARG A 250 15.76 10.03 36.15
N GLU A 251 14.49 9.67 36.29
CA GLU A 251 13.35 10.39 35.73
C GLU A 251 12.71 11.38 36.71
N ALA A 252 13.11 11.36 37.98
CA ALA A 252 12.54 12.19 39.04
C ALA A 252 12.74 13.69 38.76
N ARG A 253 11.62 14.42 38.67
CA ARG A 253 11.59 15.89 38.61
C ARG A 253 11.23 16.53 39.96
N GLU A 254 10.79 15.71 40.91
CA GLU A 254 10.35 16.09 42.25
C GLU A 254 11.05 15.20 43.29
N PRO A 255 11.09 15.60 44.58
CA PRO A 255 11.69 14.79 45.64
C PRO A 255 11.03 13.41 45.76
N LEU A 256 11.80 12.36 45.43
CA LEU A 256 11.37 10.97 45.49
C LEU A 256 11.81 10.32 46.80
N VAL A 257 10.91 9.56 47.44
CA VAL A 257 11.28 8.74 48.59
C VAL A 257 12.06 7.51 48.12
N LEU A 258 13.31 7.41 48.56
CA LEU A 258 14.16 6.28 48.24
C LEU A 258 13.75 5.04 49.03
N LEU A 259 13.60 3.90 48.34
CA LEU A 259 13.17 2.62 48.92
C LEU A 259 14.01 2.20 50.14
N PRO A 260 15.36 2.28 50.12
CA PRO A 260 16.14 1.92 51.31
C PRO A 260 15.79 2.78 52.53
N PHE A 261 15.57 4.08 52.34
CA PHE A 261 15.24 4.99 53.43
C PHE A 261 13.82 4.77 53.96
N ALA A 262 12.87 4.47 53.08
CA ALA A 262 11.53 4.10 53.50
C ALA A 262 11.54 2.88 54.45
N VAL A 263 12.45 1.93 54.22
CA VAL A 263 12.62 0.77 55.11
C VAL A 263 13.30 1.17 56.42
N LEU A 264 14.41 1.91 56.38
CA LEU A 264 15.17 2.31 57.57
C LEU A 264 14.34 3.14 58.56
N VAL A 265 13.51 4.04 58.03
CA VAL A 265 12.69 4.96 58.85
C VAL A 265 11.48 4.26 59.45
N LYS A 266 11.06 3.11 58.93
CA LYS A 266 9.85 2.41 59.41
C LYS A 266 9.94 2.04 60.89
N ASP A 267 11.07 1.46 61.30
CA ASP A 267 11.27 1.02 62.69
C ASP A 267 11.53 2.22 63.63
N LEU A 268 12.26 3.23 63.14
CA LEU A 268 12.45 4.50 63.86
C LEU A 268 11.13 5.22 64.10
N GLY A 269 10.27 5.30 63.08
CA GLY A 269 8.95 5.90 63.18
C GLY A 269 8.03 5.15 64.15
N LEU A 270 8.13 3.81 64.20
CA LEU A 270 7.37 3.01 65.16
C LEU A 270 7.84 3.26 66.60
N LYS A 271 9.16 3.25 66.85
CA LYS A 271 9.74 3.60 68.15
C LYS A 271 9.38 5.04 68.55
N PHE A 272 9.50 6.00 67.62
CA PHE A 272 9.13 7.38 67.85
C PHE A 272 7.66 7.52 68.25
N ARG A 273 6.74 6.91 67.50
CA ARG A 273 5.31 6.92 67.85
C ARG A 273 5.04 6.28 69.20
N TYR A 274 5.72 5.17 69.53
CA TYR A 274 5.57 4.51 70.83
C TYR A 274 6.04 5.40 72.00
N HIS A 275 7.20 6.06 71.85
CA HIS A 275 7.80 6.87 72.92
C HIS A 275 7.19 8.27 73.07
N PHE A 276 6.77 8.90 71.98
CA PHE A 276 6.33 10.30 71.95
C PHE A 276 4.82 10.49 71.73
N MET A 277 4.12 9.47 71.22
CA MET A 277 2.66 9.52 70.99
C MET A 277 1.89 8.47 71.81
N GLY A 278 2.59 7.63 72.58
CA GLY A 278 1.98 6.69 73.53
C GLY A 278 1.65 7.36 74.88
N THR A 279 0.76 6.74 75.65
CA THR A 279 0.38 7.15 77.01
C THR A 279 1.43 6.80 78.07
N THR A 280 2.71 6.78 77.71
CA THR A 280 3.84 6.50 78.61
C THR A 280 4.38 7.81 79.21
N PRO A 281 4.94 7.80 80.44
CA PRO A 281 5.30 9.02 81.19
C PRO A 281 6.40 9.89 80.55
N THR A 282 7.04 9.44 79.46
CA THR A 282 8.01 10.21 78.66
C THR A 282 7.37 11.21 77.68
N SER A 283 6.04 11.18 77.51
CA SER A 283 5.27 12.08 76.64
C SER A 283 4.95 13.45 77.25
N ALA A 284 5.39 13.72 78.49
CA ALA A 284 5.22 15.02 79.12
C ALA A 284 6.03 16.08 78.36
N SER A 285 5.38 17.21 78.09
CA SER A 285 5.83 18.36 77.27
C SER A 285 7.13 19.05 77.71
N SER A 286 7.85 18.53 78.70
CA SER A 286 9.13 19.06 79.21
C SER A 286 10.36 18.57 78.44
N ASN A 287 10.24 17.57 77.55
CA ASN A 287 11.41 16.93 76.90
C ASN A 287 11.68 17.39 75.45
N VAL A 288 10.88 18.32 74.90
CA VAL A 288 11.04 18.76 73.50
C VAL A 288 12.26 19.68 73.29
N SER A 289 12.86 20.21 74.38
CA SER A 289 13.97 21.18 74.30
C SER A 289 15.37 20.57 74.46
N SER A 290 15.54 19.24 74.51
CA SER A 290 16.83 18.60 74.82
C SER A 290 17.58 18.02 73.62
N TYR A 291 17.18 18.36 72.39
CA TYR A 291 17.85 17.88 71.17
C TYR A 291 18.16 19.06 70.25
N ASP A 292 19.15 19.87 70.65
CA ASP A 292 20.00 20.67 69.76
C ASP A 292 21.35 19.97 69.63
#